data_AF-A0A2D4LDH5-F1
#
_entry.id   AF-A0A2D4LDH5-F1
#
_cell.length_a   1.000
_cell.length_b   1.000
_cell.length_c   1.000
_cell.angle_alpha   90.00
_cell.angle_beta   90.00
_cell.angle_gamma   90.00
#
_symmetry.space_group_name_H-M   'P 1'
#
loop_
_entity.id
_entity.type
_entity.pdbx_description
1 polymer ?
#
loop_
_entity_poly.entity_id
_entity_poly.type
_entity_poly.pdbx_seq_one_letter_code
_entity_poly.pdbx_strand_id
1 'polypeptide(L)'
;FDEFLLTLRPPMSNTRKEVIMQAFRKLDKTGDGVITIEDLQGVYNVKHHPKYQNGEWSEDQVFRSFLDNFDSPYEKDGQVTNEEFMNYYAGVSASIDTDVYFIVMMKNAWKI
;
A
#
# COMPACT_ATOMS: atom_id res chain seq x y z
N PHE A 1 13.05 -11.52 11.91
CA PHE A 1 12.09 -12.49 12.49
C PHE A 1 10.86 -12.63 11.59
N ASP A 2 10.39 -11.54 10.95
CA ASP A 2 9.26 -11.60 10.01
C ASP A 2 9.52 -12.35 8.70
N GLU A 3 10.74 -12.37 8.15
CA GLU A 3 11.06 -13.16 6.94
C GLU A 3 10.82 -14.67 7.10
N PHE A 4 11.01 -15.19 8.30
CA PHE A 4 10.72 -16.60 8.61
C PHE A 4 9.21 -16.88 8.60
N LEU A 5 8.40 -15.93 9.06
CA LEU A 5 6.94 -16.03 8.98
C LEU A 5 6.43 -15.82 7.55
N LEU A 6 7.11 -15.01 6.73
CA LEU A 6 6.81 -14.88 5.30
C LEU A 6 7.02 -16.19 4.54
N THR A 7 8.10 -16.91 4.84
CA THR A 7 8.42 -18.21 4.20
C THR A 7 7.51 -19.36 4.63
N LEU A 8 6.89 -19.27 5.81
CA LEU A 8 5.91 -20.26 6.29
C LEU A 8 4.47 -19.99 5.81
N ARG A 9 4.20 -18.83 5.20
CA ARG A 9 2.85 -18.52 4.72
C ARG A 9 2.50 -19.39 3.51
N PRO A 10 1.29 -19.97 3.48
CA PRO A 10 0.80 -20.58 2.26
C PRO A 10 0.82 -19.54 1.14
N PRO A 11 1.16 -19.95 -0.09
CA PRO A 11 1.29 -19.03 -1.21
C PRO A 11 -0.04 -18.31 -1.46
N MET A 12 0.02 -16.98 -1.55
CA MET A 12 -1.16 -16.17 -1.86
C MET A 12 -1.76 -16.58 -3.21
N SER A 13 -3.08 -16.69 -3.27
CA SER A 13 -3.79 -17.04 -4.51
C SER A 13 -3.57 -15.99 -5.61
N ASN A 14 -3.63 -16.43 -6.86
CA ASN A 14 -3.43 -15.55 -8.01
C ASN A 14 -4.46 -14.41 -8.05
N THR A 15 -5.70 -14.67 -7.65
CA THR A 15 -6.77 -13.66 -7.64
C THR A 15 -6.48 -12.52 -6.65
N ARG A 16 -5.90 -12.84 -5.47
CA ARG A 16 -5.48 -11.82 -4.50
C ARG A 16 -4.28 -11.03 -5.03
N LYS A 17 -3.29 -11.70 -5.61
CA LYS A 17 -2.16 -11.03 -6.26
C LYS A 17 -2.63 -10.06 -7.35
N GLU A 18 -3.58 -10.48 -8.18
CA GLU A 18 -4.09 -9.65 -9.27
C GLU A 18 -4.78 -8.38 -8.78
N VAL A 19 -5.63 -8.45 -7.74
CA VAL A 19 -6.28 -7.24 -7.19
C VAL A 19 -5.27 -6.31 -6.49
N ILE A 20 -4.21 -6.86 -5.86
CA ILE A 20 -3.10 -6.07 -5.31
C ILE A 20 -2.37 -5.34 -6.44
N MET A 21 -2.06 -6.04 -7.53
CA MET A 21 -1.40 -5.43 -8.70
C MET A 21 -2.26 -4.36 -9.38
N GLN A 22 -3.59 -4.54 -9.43
CA GLN A 22 -4.51 -3.52 -9.93
C GLN A 22 -4.49 -2.27 -9.04
N ALA A 23 -4.46 -2.43 -7.71
CA ALA A 23 -4.33 -1.31 -6.79
C ALA A 23 -2.97 -0.60 -6.95
N PHE A 24 -1.87 -1.35 -7.06
CA PHE A 24 -0.53 -0.80 -7.27
C PHE A 24 -0.47 0.06 -8.54
N ARG A 25 -0.90 -0.50 -9.68
CA ARG A 25 -0.94 0.20 -10.98
C ARG A 25 -1.86 1.42 -10.98
N LYS A 26 -2.86 1.46 -10.09
CA LYS A 26 -3.71 2.64 -9.95
C LYS A 26 -2.97 3.79 -9.26
N LEU A 27 -2.12 3.45 -8.29
CA LEU A 27 -1.33 4.41 -7.53
C LEU A 27 -0.13 4.91 -8.33
N ASP A 28 0.65 4.02 -8.93
CA ASP A 28 1.78 4.33 -9.81
C ASP A 28 1.30 5.10 -11.07
N LYS A 29 1.36 6.44 -11.02
CA LYS A 29 0.89 7.34 -12.09
C LYS A 29 1.96 7.59 -13.12
N THR A 30 3.21 7.65 -12.70
CA THR A 30 4.38 7.77 -13.59
C THR A 30 4.55 6.50 -14.44
N GLY A 31 4.16 5.34 -13.91
CA GLY A 31 4.29 4.04 -14.56
C GLY A 31 5.72 3.50 -14.52
N ASP A 32 6.55 3.98 -13.60
CA ASP A 32 7.97 3.59 -13.48
C ASP A 32 8.18 2.39 -12.55
N GLY A 33 7.10 1.87 -11.96
CA GLY A 33 7.12 0.68 -11.11
C GLY A 33 7.39 0.96 -9.63
N VAL A 34 7.43 2.23 -9.23
CA VAL A 34 7.50 2.65 -7.83
C VAL A 34 6.40 3.67 -7.53
N ILE A 35 5.85 3.65 -6.31
CA ILE A 35 4.89 4.67 -5.87
C ILE A 35 5.64 5.69 -5.04
N THR A 36 5.58 6.95 -5.46
CA THR A 36 6.23 8.08 -4.82
C THR A 36 5.22 9.09 -4.28
N ILE A 37 5.70 10.15 -3.61
CA ILE A 37 4.84 11.26 -3.20
C ILE A 37 4.19 11.93 -4.44
N GLU A 38 4.92 12.01 -5.55
CA GLU A 38 4.43 12.61 -6.80
C GLU A 38 3.24 11.84 -7.37
N ASP A 39 3.24 10.51 -7.25
CA ASP A 39 2.12 9.66 -7.66
C ASP A 39 0.86 9.86 -6.82
N LEU A 40 1.04 10.18 -5.53
CA LEU A 40 -0.06 10.42 -4.60
C LEU A 40 -0.67 11.81 -4.78
N GLN A 41 0.10 12.77 -5.30
CA GLN A 41 -0.38 14.11 -5.61
C GLN A 41 -1.50 14.02 -6.66
N GLY A 42 -2.72 14.39 -6.24
CA GLY A 42 -3.92 14.34 -7.09
C GLY A 42 -4.76 13.06 -6.97
N VAL A 43 -4.26 12.01 -6.32
CA VAL A 43 -5.05 10.81 -5.97
C VAL A 43 -5.58 10.89 -4.55
N TYR A 44 -4.77 11.41 -3.63
CA TYR A 44 -5.08 11.46 -2.21
C TYR A 44 -5.31 12.90 -1.73
N ASN A 45 -6.43 13.13 -1.04
CA ASN A 45 -6.80 14.46 -0.56
C ASN A 45 -6.37 14.67 0.90
N VAL A 46 -5.22 15.30 1.10
CA VAL A 46 -4.63 15.58 2.43
C VAL A 46 -5.47 16.52 3.30
N LYS A 47 -6.41 17.27 2.72
CA LYS A 47 -7.20 18.30 3.43
C LYS A 47 -8.09 17.74 4.54
N HIS A 48 -8.34 16.44 4.55
CA HIS A 48 -9.12 15.76 5.59
C HIS A 48 -8.26 15.16 6.70
N HIS A 49 -6.92 15.22 6.58
CA HIS A 49 -6.04 14.68 7.61
C HIS A 49 -6.00 15.61 8.83
N PRO A 50 -6.29 15.13 10.06
CA PRO A 50 -6.36 16.00 11.25
C PRO A 50 -5.08 16.81 11.50
N LYS A 51 -3.90 16.21 11.27
CA LYS A 51 -2.61 16.88 11.43
C LYS A 51 -2.28 17.89 10.34
N TYR A 52 -2.92 17.78 9.18
CA TYR A 52 -2.80 18.82 8.14
C TYR A 52 -3.72 20.00 8.49
N GLN A 53 -4.94 19.70 8.95
CA GLN A 53 -5.93 20.71 9.32
C GLN A 53 -5.50 21.59 10.50
N ASN A 54 -4.79 21.02 11.47
CA ASN A 54 -4.27 21.77 12.61
C ASN A 54 -2.91 22.47 12.33
N GLY A 55 -2.35 22.32 11.12
CA GLY A 55 -1.08 22.91 10.70
C GLY A 55 0.17 22.24 11.27
N GLU A 56 0.04 21.08 11.94
CA GLU A 56 1.18 20.32 12.47
C GLU A 56 2.02 19.70 11.35
N TRP A 57 1.35 19.23 10.29
CA TRP A 57 1.96 18.54 9.15
C TRP A 57 1.78 19.31 7.85
N SER A 58 2.83 19.31 7.03
CA SER A 58 2.74 19.66 5.61
C SER A 58 2.05 18.56 4.80
N GLU A 59 1.67 18.87 3.57
CA GLU A 59 1.13 17.90 2.61
C GLU A 59 2.10 16.74 2.36
N ASP A 60 3.37 17.04 2.13
CA ASP A 60 4.43 16.02 1.95
C ASP A 60 4.59 15.11 3.17
N GLN A 61 4.44 15.63 4.39
CA GLN A 61 4.50 14.81 5.61
C GLN A 61 3.30 13.86 5.71
N VAL A 62 2.12 14.26 5.26
CA VAL A 62 0.96 13.37 5.17
C VAL A 62 1.21 12.26 4.15
N PHE A 63 1.69 12.60 2.95
CA PHE A 63 2.01 11.61 1.92
C PHE A 63 3.12 10.67 2.36
N ARG A 64 4.18 11.20 2.98
CA ARG A 64 5.26 10.37 3.51
C ARG A 64 4.76 9.40 4.57
N SER A 65 3.97 9.89 5.52
CA SER A 65 3.39 9.04 6.56
C SER A 65 2.45 7.98 5.97
N PHE A 66 1.83 8.23 4.82
CA PHE A 66 1.03 7.24 4.11
C PHE A 66 1.92 6.16 3.48
N LEU A 67 2.95 6.54 2.72
CA LEU A 67 3.90 5.62 2.10
C LEU A 67 4.64 4.77 3.13
N ASP A 68 4.98 5.35 4.28
CA ASP A 68 5.63 4.68 5.40
C ASP A 68 4.89 3.44 5.94
N ASN A 69 3.59 3.28 5.63
CA ASN A 69 2.82 2.08 5.99
C ASN A 69 3.16 0.87 5.11
N PHE A 70 3.62 1.11 3.89
CA PHE A 70 3.95 0.09 2.89
C PHE A 70 5.46 -0.07 2.70
N ASP A 71 6.21 1.02 2.88
CA ASP A 71 7.66 1.10 2.83
C ASP A 71 8.31 0.09 3.80
N SER A 72 9.45 -0.47 3.40
CA SER A 72 10.18 -1.46 4.18
C SER A 72 10.54 -0.91 5.57
N PRO A 73 10.38 -1.69 6.66
CA PRO A 73 10.83 -1.26 7.98
C PRO A 73 12.36 -1.11 8.08
N TYR A 74 13.11 -1.69 7.13
CA TYR A 74 14.57 -1.70 7.12
C TYR A 74 15.17 -0.62 6.24
N GLU A 75 14.45 -0.16 5.22
CA GLU A 75 14.92 0.81 4.24
C GLU A 75 13.79 1.80 3.93
N LYS A 76 13.68 2.84 4.76
CA LYS A 76 12.66 3.88 4.62
C LYS A 76 13.07 4.92 3.60
N ASP A 77 13.04 4.60 2.31
CA ASP A 77 13.46 5.53 1.26
C ASP A 77 12.34 6.49 0.80
N GLY A 78 11.07 6.17 1.10
CA GLY A 78 9.91 6.98 0.70
C GLY A 78 9.37 6.66 -0.66
N GLN A 79 9.80 5.54 -1.21
CA GLN A 79 9.25 4.93 -2.39
C GLN A 79 8.61 3.62 -1.94
N VAL A 80 7.63 3.16 -2.70
CA VAL A 80 7.02 1.86 -2.45
C VAL A 80 7.10 1.07 -3.74
N THR A 81 7.98 0.09 -3.74
CA THR A 81 8.13 -0.85 -4.85
C THR A 81 6.93 -1.80 -4.93
N ASN A 82 6.79 -2.46 -6.07
CA ASN A 82 5.79 -3.50 -6.23
C ASN A 82 5.93 -4.62 -5.18
N GLU A 83 7.18 -4.99 -4.88
CA GLU A 83 7.51 -6.04 -3.93
C GLU A 83 7.10 -5.66 -2.51
N GLU A 84 7.40 -4.44 -2.06
CA GLU A 84 7.02 -3.96 -0.73
C GLU A 84 5.50 -3.89 -0.57
N PHE A 85 4.80 -3.37 -1.58
CA PHE A 85 3.34 -3.34 -1.57
C PHE A 85 2.73 -4.75 -1.53
N MET A 86 3.29 -5.68 -2.30
CA MET A 86 2.87 -7.09 -2.28
C MET A 86 3.15 -7.75 -0.93
N ASN A 87 4.31 -7.49 -0.33
CA ASN A 87 4.70 -8.04 0.97
C ASN A 87 3.81 -7.52 2.10
N TYR A 88 3.49 -6.22 2.10
CA TYR A 88 2.52 -5.62 3.01
C TYR A 88 1.16 -6.36 2.90
N TYR A 89 0.65 -6.53 1.68
CA TYR A 89 -0.63 -7.21 1.47
C TYR A 89 -0.58 -8.72 1.67
N ALA A 90 0.58 -9.37 1.58
CA ALA A 90 0.77 -10.73 2.06
C ALA A 90 0.53 -10.82 3.57
N GLY A 91 0.98 -9.79 4.30
CA GLY A 91 0.60 -9.47 5.69
C GLY A 91 -0.88 -9.60 5.95
N VAL A 92 -1.63 -8.70 5.31
CA VAL A 92 -3.08 -8.54 5.47
C VAL A 92 -3.85 -9.75 4.93
N SER A 93 -3.40 -10.34 3.82
CA SER A 93 -4.04 -11.50 3.21
C SER A 93 -4.03 -12.70 4.14
N ALA A 94 -2.95 -12.92 4.90
CA ALA A 94 -2.84 -14.08 5.78
C ALA A 94 -3.76 -14.05 7.00
N SER A 95 -4.33 -12.89 7.34
CA SER A 95 -5.36 -12.78 8.38
C SER A 95 -6.79 -12.86 7.83
N ILE A 96 -6.95 -13.14 6.53
CA ILE A 96 -8.25 -13.20 5.85
C ILE A 96 -8.46 -14.57 5.21
N ASP A 97 -9.49 -15.26 5.68
CA ASP A 97 -9.79 -16.63 5.29
C ASP A 97 -10.23 -16.78 3.83
N THR A 98 -11.01 -15.83 3.30
CA THR A 98 -11.64 -15.98 1.97
C THR A 98 -11.13 -14.97 0.95
N ASP A 99 -10.87 -15.45 -0.26
CA ASP A 99 -10.45 -14.61 -1.39
C ASP A 99 -11.50 -13.54 -1.72
N VAL A 100 -12.78 -13.92 -1.66
CA VAL A 100 -13.89 -13.00 -1.94
C VAL A 100 -13.86 -11.81 -1.01
N TYR A 101 -13.70 -12.03 0.30
CA TYR A 101 -13.64 -10.93 1.26
C TYR A 101 -12.41 -10.05 1.04
N PHE A 102 -11.24 -10.65 0.80
CA PHE A 102 -10.02 -9.91 0.50
C PHE A 102 -10.19 -9.02 -0.74
N ILE A 103 -10.74 -9.57 -1.82
CA ILE A 103 -10.96 -8.84 -3.08
C ILE A 103 -11.95 -7.69 -2.86
N VAL A 104 -13.06 -7.91 -2.18
CA VAL A 104 -14.05 -6.86 -1.88
C VAL A 104 -13.41 -5.74 -1.04
N MET A 105 -12.61 -6.10 -0.03
CA MET A 105 -11.91 -5.13 0.80
C MET A 105 -10.91 -4.30 -0.03
N MET A 106 -10.10 -4.94 -0.88
CA MET A 106 -9.17 -4.25 -1.78
C MET A 106 -9.88 -3.32 -2.76
N LYS A 107 -10.95 -3.79 -3.41
CA LYS A 107 -11.77 -2.98 -4.32
C LYS A 107 -12.37 -1.76 -3.65
N ASN A 108 -12.88 -1.92 -2.43
CA ASN A 108 -13.47 -0.82 -1.67
C ASN A 108 -12.44 0.19 -1.17
N ALA A 109 -11.27 -0.29 -0.71
CA ALA A 109 -10.18 0.54 -0.23
C ALA A 109 -9.59 1.39 -1.36
N TRP A 110 -9.31 0.75 -2.51
CA TRP A 110 -8.62 1.39 -3.62
C TRP A 110 -9.55 1.91 -4.71
N LYS A 111 -10.87 1.74 -4.59
CA LYS A 111 -11.89 2.14 -5.59
C LYS A 111 -11.57 1.57 -6.98
N ILE A 112 -11.41 0.25 -7.06
CA ILE A 112 -11.19 -0.53 -8.29
C ILE A 112 -12.26 -1.61 -8.48
#